data_AF-W7MYF2-F1
#
_entry.id   AF-W7MYF2-F1
#
_cell.length_a   1.000
_cell.length_b   1.000
_cell.length_c   1.000
_cell.angle_alpha   90.00
_cell.angle_beta   90.00
_cell.angle_gamma   90.00
#
_symmetry.space_group_name_H-M   'P 1'
#
loop_
_entity.id
_entity.type
_entity.pdbx_description
1 polymer ?
#
loop_
_entity_poly.entity_id
_entity_poly.type
_entity_poly.pdbx_seq_one_letter_code
_entity_poly.pdbx_strand_id
1 'polypeptide(L)'
;MGLYDVCKTFIICTVTVFSLPFHEHIGGDSEQPVLSFENGQISQNYPKFPAPNGPDSPDEDFICKYPELGNDWKSCSTPENRHCWLTSSDGHNFSIHTDYETMYPPGVLREYWLVVDNKTINGDGIDNPYGKVFNQTYPGPWIKACWGDLIRVHVTNKLR
;
A
#
# COMPACT_ATOMS: atom_id res chain seq x y z
N MET A 1 58.36 -0.47 61.57
CA MET A 1 58.88 0.80 61.03
C MET A 1 59.66 0.46 59.77
N GLY A 2 59.12 0.82 58.61
CA GLY A 2 59.73 0.58 57.30
C GLY A 2 58.86 1.29 56.26
N LEU A 3 59.45 2.32 55.65
CA LEU A 3 58.90 3.14 54.57
C LEU A 3 59.03 2.42 53.22
N TYR A 4 58.75 3.13 52.12
CA TYR A 4 58.78 2.72 50.69
C TYR A 4 57.55 1.90 50.26
N ASP A 5 56.82 2.18 49.17
CA ASP A 5 57.06 3.04 48.03
C ASP A 5 55.73 3.38 47.33
N VAL A 6 55.77 4.46 46.55
CA VAL A 6 54.68 5.18 45.88
C VAL A 6 54.24 4.45 44.62
N CYS A 7 52.92 4.35 44.37
CA CYS A 7 52.41 4.11 43.02
C CYS A 7 51.20 5.01 42.75
N LYS A 8 51.44 6.09 41.99
CA LYS A 8 50.43 7.00 41.43
C LYS A 8 49.69 6.31 40.29
N THR A 9 48.38 6.22 40.37
CA THR A 9 47.49 5.77 39.29
C THR A 9 47.30 6.90 38.27
N PHE A 10 47.81 6.71 37.06
CA PHE A 10 47.44 7.52 35.88
C PHE A 10 46.30 6.79 35.15
N ILE A 11 45.16 7.47 34.97
CA ILE A 11 44.03 7.00 34.19
C ILE A 11 44.37 7.23 32.70
N ILE A 12 44.52 6.14 31.95
CA ILE A 12 44.73 6.17 30.50
C ILE A 12 43.38 5.99 29.82
N CYS A 13 42.87 7.07 29.21
CA CYS A 13 41.72 6.99 28.30
C CYS A 13 42.21 6.49 26.94
N THR A 14 41.94 5.24 26.59
CA THR A 14 42.15 4.70 25.24
C THR A 14 40.96 5.04 24.35
N VAL A 15 41.12 6.02 23.46
CA VAL A 15 40.19 6.25 22.35
C VAL A 15 40.51 5.21 21.28
N THR A 16 39.71 4.15 21.18
CA THR A 16 39.79 3.19 20.08
C THR A 16 39.12 3.82 18.86
N VAL A 17 39.93 4.42 17.98
CA VAL A 17 39.51 4.76 16.61
C VAL A 17 39.46 3.45 15.83
N PHE A 18 38.26 2.97 15.48
CA PHE A 18 38.10 1.88 14.54
C PHE A 18 38.52 2.39 13.15
N SER A 19 39.74 2.04 12.74
CA SER A 19 40.17 2.14 11.35
C SER A 19 39.45 1.06 10.55
N LEU A 20 38.44 1.43 9.75
CA LEU A 20 37.92 0.54 8.72
C LEU A 20 38.98 0.39 7.61
N PRO A 21 39.25 -0.82 7.12
CA PRO A 21 40.11 -1.00 5.96
C PRO A 21 39.38 -0.43 4.74
N PHE A 22 40.02 0.53 4.06
CA PHE A 22 39.63 0.93 2.71
C PHE A 22 39.76 -0.30 1.81
N HIS A 23 38.62 -0.90 1.45
CA HIS A 23 38.52 -1.81 0.33
C HIS A 23 38.23 -0.94 -0.90
N GLU A 24 39.17 -0.86 -1.84
CA GLU A 24 38.93 -0.27 -3.15
C GLU A 24 37.83 -1.08 -3.86
N HIS A 25 36.59 -0.59 -3.80
CA HIS A 25 35.58 -1.00 -4.76
C HIS A 25 35.84 -0.27 -6.07
N ILE A 26 36.52 -0.96 -7.01
CA ILE A 26 36.29 -0.73 -8.44
C ILE A 26 34.90 -1.30 -8.72
N GLY A 27 33.87 -0.51 -8.45
CA GLY A 27 32.49 -0.79 -8.79
C GLY A 27 31.97 0.40 -9.56
N GLY A 28 31.65 0.21 -10.83
CA GLY A 28 31.01 1.25 -11.64
C GLY A 28 29.73 1.71 -10.94
N ASP A 29 29.62 3.01 -10.74
CA ASP A 29 28.41 3.65 -10.26
C ASP A 29 27.27 3.39 -11.25
N SER A 30 26.51 2.31 -11.02
CA SER A 30 25.19 2.13 -11.60
C SER A 30 24.18 2.88 -10.74
N GLU A 31 24.39 4.18 -10.55
CA GLU A 31 23.30 5.04 -10.12
C GLU A 31 22.29 5.09 -11.26
N GLN A 32 21.07 4.60 -11.03
CA GLN A 32 20.00 4.77 -11.99
C GLN A 32 19.77 6.27 -12.17
N PRO A 33 19.77 6.81 -13.41
CA PRO A 33 19.58 8.23 -13.60
C PRO A 33 18.20 8.65 -13.08
N VAL A 34 18.19 9.75 -12.32
CA VAL A 34 16.96 10.42 -11.89
C VAL A 34 16.19 10.85 -13.15
N LEU A 35 14.97 10.34 -13.31
CA LEU A 35 14.10 10.67 -14.44
C LEU A 35 13.77 12.17 -14.42
N SER A 36 14.30 12.92 -15.38
CA SER A 36 13.91 14.30 -15.65
C SER A 36 12.69 14.31 -16.57
N PHE A 37 11.59 14.94 -16.12
CA PHE A 37 10.39 15.13 -16.92
C PHE A 37 10.41 16.52 -17.55
N GLU A 38 10.58 16.61 -18.87
CA GLU A 38 10.29 17.84 -19.61
C GLU A 38 8.79 17.91 -19.94
N ASN A 39 8.18 19.02 -19.57
CA ASN A 39 6.75 19.26 -19.69
C ASN A 39 6.39 19.54 -21.17
N GLY A 40 6.05 18.50 -21.92
CA GLY A 40 5.58 18.63 -23.30
C GLY A 40 4.83 17.39 -23.79
N GLN A 41 3.50 17.48 -23.85
CA GLN A 41 2.57 16.52 -24.47
C GLN A 41 2.79 15.04 -24.12
N ILE A 42 2.30 14.64 -22.94
CA ILE A 42 2.29 13.24 -22.50
C ILE A 42 1.19 12.47 -23.23
N SER A 43 1.49 11.90 -24.40
CA SER A 43 0.93 10.57 -24.70
C SER A 43 1.45 9.66 -23.60
N GLN A 44 0.58 9.15 -22.73
CA GLN A 44 0.96 8.32 -21.57
C GLN A 44 1.49 6.96 -22.02
N ASN A 45 2.65 6.96 -22.65
CA ASN A 45 3.35 5.80 -23.17
C ASN A 45 4.52 5.50 -22.21
N TYR A 46 4.19 5.37 -20.92
CA TYR A 46 5.09 4.80 -19.92
C TYR A 46 4.73 3.33 -19.72
N PRO A 47 5.70 2.48 -19.34
CA PRO A 47 5.39 1.10 -18.98
C PRO A 47 4.44 1.11 -17.76
N LYS A 48 3.17 0.77 -18.00
CA LYS A 48 2.24 0.45 -16.93
C LYS A 48 2.53 -0.98 -16.52
N PHE A 49 2.91 -1.17 -15.26
CA PHE A 49 3.00 -2.49 -14.63
C PHE A 49 1.70 -2.72 -13.85
N PRO A 50 0.62 -3.20 -14.49
CA PRO A 50 -0.59 -3.51 -13.75
C PRO A 50 -0.23 -4.58 -12.72
N ALA A 51 -0.63 -4.37 -11.47
CA ALA A 51 -0.53 -5.41 -10.47
C ALA A 51 -1.28 -6.66 -10.99
N PRO A 52 -0.72 -7.87 -10.87
CA PRO A 52 -1.45 -9.09 -11.16
C PRO A 52 -2.79 -9.09 -10.40
N ASN A 53 -3.89 -9.30 -11.12
CA ASN A 53 -5.26 -9.21 -10.60
C ASN A 53 -5.68 -7.82 -10.08
N GLY A 54 -4.99 -6.73 -10.46
CA GLY A 54 -5.28 -5.38 -10.01
C GLY A 54 -6.70 -4.87 -10.37
N PRO A 55 -7.20 -3.84 -9.67
CA PRO A 55 -8.52 -3.27 -9.93
C PRO A 55 -8.66 -2.66 -11.34
N ASP A 56 -7.54 -2.40 -12.01
CA ASP A 56 -7.44 -1.88 -13.37
C ASP A 56 -7.60 -2.97 -14.46
N SER A 57 -7.99 -4.21 -14.11
CA SER A 57 -8.25 -5.23 -15.12
C SER A 57 -9.45 -4.81 -15.99
N PRO A 58 -9.36 -4.89 -17.33
CA PRO A 58 -10.39 -4.41 -18.25
C PRO A 58 -11.72 -5.19 -18.18
N ASP A 59 -11.80 -6.28 -17.42
CA ASP A 59 -12.90 -7.25 -17.48
C ASP A 59 -14.00 -7.08 -16.42
N GLU A 60 -13.95 -6.07 -15.54
CA GLU A 60 -15.04 -5.84 -14.56
C GLU A 60 -15.34 -4.36 -14.33
N ASP A 61 -16.42 -3.87 -14.92
CA ASP A 61 -17.05 -2.62 -14.53
C ASP A 61 -17.58 -2.75 -13.09
N PHE A 62 -16.80 -2.28 -12.12
CA PHE A 62 -17.22 -2.21 -10.73
C PHE A 62 -18.16 -1.01 -10.52
N ILE A 63 -19.45 -1.29 -10.30
CA ILE A 63 -20.50 -0.26 -10.17
C ILE A 63 -20.88 -0.04 -8.70
N CYS A 64 -20.90 1.23 -8.29
CA CYS A 64 -21.46 1.67 -7.01
C CYS A 64 -22.98 1.80 -7.07
N LYS A 65 -23.66 1.24 -6.06
CA LYS A 65 -25.13 1.21 -5.96
C LYS A 65 -25.56 1.80 -4.62
N TYR A 66 -26.55 2.67 -4.66
CA TYR A 66 -27.12 3.35 -3.48
C TYR A 66 -28.65 3.30 -3.53
N PRO A 67 -29.26 2.10 -3.35
CA PRO A 67 -30.69 1.91 -3.58
C PRO A 67 -31.57 2.75 -2.63
N GLU A 68 -31.07 3.06 -1.43
CA GLU A 68 -31.81 3.83 -0.42
C GLU A 68 -31.84 5.33 -0.70
N LEU A 69 -30.93 5.85 -1.52
CA LEU A 69 -30.91 7.27 -1.89
C LEU A 69 -31.99 7.63 -2.92
N GLY A 70 -32.58 6.65 -3.61
CA GLY A 70 -33.55 6.88 -4.68
C GLY A 70 -32.90 7.25 -6.02
N ASN A 71 -33.73 7.51 -7.03
CA ASN A 71 -33.29 7.66 -8.43
C ASN A 71 -32.67 9.03 -8.75
N ASP A 72 -32.81 10.01 -7.86
CA ASP A 72 -32.34 11.38 -8.08
C ASP A 72 -30.82 11.50 -7.92
N TRP A 73 -30.21 10.59 -7.17
CA TRP A 73 -28.78 10.57 -6.90
C TRP A 73 -28.00 9.93 -8.03
N LYS A 74 -26.94 10.61 -8.46
CA LYS A 74 -26.10 10.19 -9.59
C LYS A 74 -24.62 10.30 -9.22
N SER A 75 -23.82 9.40 -9.77
CA SER A 75 -22.36 9.51 -9.72
C SER A 75 -21.90 10.76 -10.44
N CYS A 76 -20.97 11.49 -9.82
CA CYS A 76 -20.34 12.69 -10.38
C CYS A 76 -18.80 12.64 -10.33
N SER A 77 -18.20 11.54 -9.87
CA SER A 77 -16.74 11.36 -9.89
C SER A 77 -16.26 11.05 -11.31
N THR A 78 -15.54 11.99 -11.92
CA THR A 78 -14.87 11.82 -13.23
C THR A 78 -13.36 11.98 -13.09
N PRO A 79 -12.54 11.60 -14.10
CA PRO A 79 -11.10 11.87 -14.07
C PRO A 79 -10.75 13.34 -13.84
N GLU A 80 -11.55 14.27 -14.39
CA GLU A 80 -11.37 15.72 -14.29
C GLU A 80 -11.93 16.29 -12.98
N ASN A 81 -12.84 15.58 -12.30
CA ASN A 81 -13.44 15.98 -11.04
C ASN A 81 -13.56 14.80 -10.07
N ARG A 82 -12.53 14.62 -9.26
CA ARG A 82 -12.49 13.64 -8.16
C ARG A 82 -12.96 14.20 -6.81
N HIS A 83 -13.38 15.47 -6.77
CA HIS A 83 -13.92 16.08 -5.55
C HIS A 83 -15.36 15.61 -5.29
N CYS A 84 -16.11 15.33 -6.34
CA CYS A 84 -17.52 14.92 -6.25
C CYS A 84 -17.63 13.40 -6.26
N TRP A 85 -18.43 12.82 -5.36
CA TRP A 85 -18.73 11.39 -5.32
C TRP A 85 -20.14 11.12 -5.86
N LEU A 86 -21.16 11.70 -5.22
CA LEU A 86 -22.56 11.65 -5.64
C LEU A 86 -23.18 13.04 -5.58
N THR A 87 -24.13 13.32 -6.47
CA THR A 87 -24.93 14.55 -6.46
C THR A 87 -26.41 14.24 -6.65
N SER A 88 -27.25 15.07 -6.05
CA SER A 88 -28.70 15.06 -6.20
C SER A 88 -29.17 16.30 -6.97
N SER A 89 -30.39 16.26 -7.51
CA SER A 89 -31.02 17.35 -8.27
C SER A 89 -31.40 18.57 -7.42
N ASP A 90 -31.53 18.37 -6.11
CA ASP A 90 -31.85 19.39 -5.10
C ASP A 90 -30.63 20.16 -4.58
N GLY A 91 -29.43 19.85 -5.09
CA GLY A 91 -28.18 20.52 -4.74
C GLY A 91 -27.41 19.87 -3.58
N HIS A 92 -27.90 18.78 -3.00
CA HIS A 92 -27.14 17.98 -2.05
C HIS A 92 -26.06 17.14 -2.76
N ASN A 93 -24.92 16.93 -2.10
CA ASN A 93 -23.85 16.09 -2.61
C ASN A 93 -23.11 15.33 -1.50
N PHE A 94 -22.50 14.23 -1.91
CA PHE A 94 -21.40 13.59 -1.20
C PHE A 94 -20.12 13.95 -1.94
N SER A 95 -19.15 14.53 -1.24
CA SER A 95 -17.91 15.05 -1.82
C SER A 95 -16.74 14.83 -0.87
N ILE A 96 -15.53 15.22 -1.30
CA ILE A 96 -14.32 15.23 -0.47
C ILE A 96 -14.44 16.11 0.79
N HIS A 97 -15.41 17.01 0.84
CA HIS A 97 -15.67 17.88 1.98
C HIS A 97 -16.78 17.37 2.91
N THR A 98 -17.45 16.27 2.55
CA THR A 98 -18.40 15.62 3.44
C THR A 98 -17.65 15.06 4.64
N ASP A 99 -18.15 15.32 5.84
CA ASP A 99 -17.64 14.70 7.06
C ASP A 99 -17.97 13.21 7.07
N TYR A 100 -17.01 12.39 6.64
CA TYR A 100 -17.18 10.95 6.48
C TYR A 100 -17.28 10.18 7.81
N GLU A 101 -16.97 10.82 8.95
CA GLU A 101 -17.11 10.20 10.27
C GLU A 101 -18.58 10.19 10.74
N THR A 102 -19.37 11.17 10.28
CA THR A 102 -20.76 11.36 10.70
C THR A 102 -21.77 11.11 9.57
N MET A 103 -21.35 11.20 8.30
CA MET A 103 -22.22 11.09 7.14
C MET A 103 -21.58 10.28 6.01
N TYR A 104 -22.31 9.31 5.49
CA TYR A 104 -21.90 8.50 4.33
C TYR A 104 -23.14 8.06 3.55
N PRO A 105 -23.03 7.80 2.23
CA PRO A 105 -24.16 7.33 1.46
C PRO A 105 -24.51 5.89 1.88
N PRO A 106 -25.80 5.53 1.99
CA PRO A 106 -26.22 4.16 2.31
C PRO A 106 -25.92 3.23 1.13
N GLY A 107 -24.83 2.49 1.23
CA GLY A 107 -24.39 1.52 0.23
C GLY A 107 -25.11 0.18 0.31
N VAL A 108 -24.53 -0.83 -0.31
CA VAL A 108 -25.04 -2.21 -0.33
C VAL A 108 -24.16 -3.17 0.46
N LEU A 109 -24.71 -4.35 0.81
CA LEU A 109 -23.93 -5.45 1.35
C LEU A 109 -23.06 -6.09 0.24
N ARG A 110 -21.76 -6.22 0.48
CA ARG A 110 -20.82 -7.00 -0.34
C ARG A 110 -20.21 -8.14 0.46
N GLU A 111 -20.40 -9.36 -0.03
CA GLU A 111 -19.92 -10.57 0.64
C GLU A 111 -18.69 -11.17 -0.07
N TYR A 112 -17.69 -11.54 0.73
CA TYR A 112 -16.44 -12.14 0.27
C TYR A 112 -16.15 -13.44 1.03
N TRP A 113 -15.57 -14.43 0.34
CA TRP A 113 -15.09 -15.68 0.93
C TRP A 113 -13.59 -15.79 0.75
N LEU A 114 -12.87 -15.72 1.87
CA LEU A 114 -11.42 -15.79 1.91
C LEU A 114 -10.97 -17.05 2.64
N VAL A 115 -10.13 -17.84 1.98
CA VAL A 115 -9.50 -19.02 2.57
C VAL A 115 -8.04 -18.69 2.84
N VAL A 116 -7.65 -18.62 4.12
CA VAL A 116 -6.24 -18.44 4.49
C VAL A 116 -5.52 -19.79 4.49
N ASP A 117 -4.42 -19.88 3.75
CA ASP A 117 -3.66 -21.12 3.54
C ASP A 117 -2.14 -20.84 3.43
N ASN A 118 -1.35 -21.90 3.50
CA ASN A 118 0.11 -21.88 3.33
C ASN A 118 0.47 -21.96 1.84
N LYS A 119 1.40 -21.10 1.39
CA LYS A 119 1.94 -21.14 0.03
C LYS A 119 3.37 -20.58 0.00
N THR A 120 4.28 -21.22 -0.73
CA THR A 120 5.56 -20.60 -1.09
C THR A 120 5.30 -19.40 -1.99
N ILE A 121 5.79 -18.22 -1.61
CA ILE A 121 5.71 -17.00 -2.40
C ILE A 121 7.11 -16.58 -2.83
N ASN A 122 7.25 -16.02 -4.03
CA ASN A 122 8.49 -15.42 -4.51
C ASN A 122 8.09 -14.12 -5.22
N GLY A 123 8.34 -12.99 -4.57
CA GLY A 123 7.97 -11.67 -5.07
C GLY A 123 9.17 -10.83 -5.52
N ASP A 124 10.38 -11.21 -5.10
CA ASP A 124 11.61 -10.44 -5.23
C ASP A 124 12.80 -11.28 -5.72
N GLY A 125 12.56 -12.52 -6.16
CA GLY A 125 13.59 -13.47 -6.59
C GLY A 125 14.03 -14.45 -5.50
N ILE A 126 13.59 -14.29 -4.24
CA ILE A 126 13.88 -15.22 -3.14
C ILE A 126 12.60 -15.93 -2.70
N ASP A 127 12.68 -17.25 -2.53
CA ASP A 127 11.57 -18.04 -2.04
C ASP A 127 11.30 -17.75 -0.56
N ASN A 128 10.06 -17.39 -0.25
CA ASN A 128 9.50 -17.42 1.09
C ASN A 128 8.62 -18.68 1.23
N PRO A 129 9.18 -19.79 1.74
CA PRO A 129 8.50 -21.09 1.81
C PRO A 129 7.34 -21.14 2.81
N TYR A 130 7.22 -20.15 3.70
CA TYR A 130 6.21 -20.13 4.76
C TYR A 130 5.17 -19.03 4.58
N GLY A 131 4.99 -18.54 3.35
CA GLY A 131 3.99 -17.55 3.00
C GLY A 131 2.57 -17.95 3.44
N LYS A 132 1.79 -16.95 3.84
CA LYS A 132 0.40 -17.06 4.25
C LYS A 132 -0.43 -16.22 3.29
N VAL A 133 -1.37 -16.85 2.59
CA VAL A 133 -2.08 -16.21 1.48
C VAL A 133 -3.57 -16.46 1.56
N PHE A 134 -4.36 -15.57 0.97
CA PHE A 134 -5.78 -15.79 0.75
C PHE A 134 -6.01 -16.41 -0.63
N ASN A 135 -6.85 -17.43 -0.70
CA ASN A 135 -7.29 -18.10 -1.92
C ASN A 135 -6.13 -18.61 -2.80
N GLN A 136 -5.01 -19.02 -2.19
CA GLN A 136 -3.81 -19.50 -2.89
C GLN A 136 -3.22 -18.49 -3.90
N THR A 137 -3.50 -17.19 -3.77
CA THR A 137 -2.93 -16.13 -4.61
C THR A 137 -2.10 -15.14 -3.80
N TYR A 138 -1.05 -14.60 -4.43
CA TYR A 138 -0.28 -13.49 -3.87
C TYR A 138 -0.12 -12.40 -4.94
N PRO A 139 -0.62 -11.17 -4.71
CA PRO A 139 -1.51 -10.76 -3.62
C PRO A 139 -2.83 -11.55 -3.56
N GLY A 140 -3.54 -11.47 -2.43
CA GLY A 140 -4.87 -12.06 -2.26
C GLY A 140 -5.93 -11.39 -3.15
N PRO A 141 -7.16 -11.93 -3.22
CA PRO A 141 -8.25 -11.31 -3.97
C PRO A 141 -8.57 -9.89 -3.48
N TRP A 142 -8.97 -9.01 -4.39
CA TRP A 142 -9.37 -7.64 -4.04
C TRP A 142 -10.75 -7.61 -3.39
N ILE A 143 -10.84 -6.95 -2.24
CA ILE A 143 -12.11 -6.52 -1.65
C ILE A 143 -12.45 -5.15 -2.26
N LYS A 144 -13.40 -5.12 -3.19
CA LYS A 144 -13.85 -3.90 -3.87
C LYS A 144 -15.19 -3.43 -3.26
N ALA A 145 -15.19 -2.25 -2.65
CA ALA A 145 -16.39 -1.66 -2.08
C ALA A 145 -16.51 -0.19 -2.48
N CYS A 146 -17.74 0.31 -2.48
CA CYS A 146 -18.02 1.73 -2.59
C CYS A 146 -18.11 2.33 -1.20
N TRP A 147 -17.88 3.63 -1.11
CA TRP A 147 -18.06 4.35 0.14
C TRP A 147 -19.48 4.12 0.67
N GLY A 148 -19.59 3.68 1.93
CA GLY A 148 -20.87 3.40 2.59
C GLY A 148 -21.43 1.99 2.38
N ASP A 149 -20.77 1.15 1.59
CA ASP A 149 -21.12 -0.28 1.52
C ASP A 149 -20.78 -1.00 2.83
N LEU A 150 -21.59 -2.00 3.19
CA LEU A 150 -21.28 -2.93 4.27
C LEU A 150 -20.50 -4.12 3.71
N ILE A 151 -19.31 -4.37 4.22
CA ILE A 151 -18.47 -5.49 3.80
C ILE A 151 -18.61 -6.63 4.80
N ARG A 152 -19.02 -7.82 4.32
CA ARG A 152 -19.01 -9.05 5.12
C ARG A 152 -18.00 -10.02 4.54
N VAL A 153 -17.03 -10.42 5.35
CA VAL A 153 -15.98 -11.36 4.95
C VAL A 153 -16.12 -12.66 5.73
N HIS A 154 -16.31 -13.75 5.01
CA HIS A 154 -16.32 -15.11 5.52
C HIS A 154 -14.89 -15.67 5.41
N VAL A 155 -14.23 -15.90 6.55
CA VAL A 155 -12.84 -16.37 6.56
C VAL A 155 -12.77 -17.84 6.98
N THR A 156 -12.16 -18.68 6.13
CA THR A 156 -11.85 -20.08 6.45
C THR A 156 -10.36 -20.25 6.69
N ASN A 157 -9.98 -20.76 7.86
CA ASN A 157 -8.58 -21.01 8.21
C ASN A 157 -8.15 -22.44 7.85
N LYS A 158 -7.16 -22.57 6.95
CA LYS A 158 -6.52 -23.84 6.58
C LYS A 158 -5.04 -23.93 7.00
N LEU A 159 -4.57 -22.96 7.79
CA LEU A 159 -3.21 -22.99 8.32
C LEU A 159 -3.00 -24.24 9.19
N ARG A 160 -1.79 -24.77 9.11
CA ARG A 160 -1.31 -25.93 9.86
C ARG A 160 -0.12 -25.55 10.71
#